data_AF-A0A0C2VSK5-F1
#
_entry.id   AF-A0A0C2VSK5-F1
#
_cell.length_a   1.000
_cell.length_b   1.000
_cell.length_c   1.000
_cell.angle_alpha   90.00
_cell.angle_beta   90.00
_cell.angle_gamma   90.00
#
_symmetry.space_group_name_H-M   'P 1'
#
loop_
_entity.id
_entity.type
_entity.pdbx_description
1 polymer ?
#
loop_
_entity_poly.entity_id
_entity_poly.type
_entity_poly.pdbx_seq_one_letter_code
_entity_poly.pdbx_strand_id
1 'polypeptide(L)' 'MGGTSFSMSYKQLHATKHALKYYMMRPGISEADKQSEQALLDKVVNEIEDMKERYKIGCNEL' A
#
# COMPACT_ATOMS: atom_id res chain seq x y z
N MET A 1 -20.06 -2.60 5.34
CA MET A 1 -18.63 -2.90 5.15
C MET A 1 -17.84 -1.72 5.67
N GLY A 2 -17.37 -1.77 6.91
CA GLY A 2 -16.55 -0.71 7.50
C GLY A 2 -15.12 -0.84 6.99
N GLY A 3 -14.85 -0.29 5.81
CA GLY A 3 -13.48 -0.14 5.34
C GLY A 3 -12.77 0.81 6.28
N THR A 4 -11.72 0.34 6.96
CA THR A 4 -10.75 1.21 7.62
C THR A 4 -10.12 2.07 6.53
N SER A 5 -10.74 3.22 6.22
CA SER A 5 -10.13 4.21 5.35
C SER A 5 -8.85 4.63 6.05
N PHE A 6 -7.71 4.26 5.47
CA PHE A 6 -6.44 4.79 5.92
C PHE A 6 -6.51 6.30 5.70
N SER A 7 -6.63 7.09 6.76
CA SER A 7 -6.56 8.56 6.69
C SER A 7 -5.12 9.04 6.41
N MET A 8 -4.34 8.27 5.66
CA MET A 8 -2.96 8.53 5.31
C MET A 8 -2.91 9.33 4.02
N SER A 9 -1.99 10.29 3.95
CA SER A 9 -1.71 11.01 2.71
C SER A 9 -1.10 10.10 1.65
N TYR A 10 -1.20 10.48 0.37
CA TYR A 10 -0.62 9.75 -0.76
C TYR A 10 0.88 9.41 -0.57
N LYS A 11 1.66 10.36 0.00
CA LYS A 11 3.08 10.16 0.31
C LYS A 11 3.29 9.11 1.40
N GLN A 12 2.43 9.11 2.43
CA GLN A 12 2.46 8.13 3.50
C GLN A 12 2.10 6.73 2.98
N LEU A 13 1.12 6.61 2.09
CA LEU A 13 0.79 5.32 1.46
C LEU A 13 1.97 4.75 0.66
N HIS A 14 2.67 5.57 -0.12
CA HIS A 14 3.89 5.13 -0.82
C HIS A 14 5.01 4.73 0.14
N ALA A 15 5.21 5.49 1.23
CA ALA A 15 6.18 5.12 2.27
C ALA A 15 5.83 3.77 2.91
N THR A 16 4.57 3.55 3.24
CA THR A 16 4.06 2.28 3.78
C THR A 16 4.26 1.14 2.78
N LYS A 17 3.90 1.34 1.50
CA LYS A 17 4.16 0.36 0.42
C LYS A 17 5.64 -0.04 0.35
N HIS A 18 6.56 0.92 0.46
CA HIS A 18 7.99 0.63 0.46
C HIS A 18 8.44 -0.12 1.73
N ALA A 19 7.93 0.28 2.90
CA ALA A 19 8.24 -0.40 4.16
C ALA A 19 7.77 -1.86 4.16
N LEU A 20 6.53 -2.12 3.74
CA LEU A 20 5.97 -3.48 3.66
C LEU A 20 6.80 -4.37 2.74
N LYS A 21 7.20 -3.88 1.56
CA LYS A 21 8.10 -4.60 0.65
C LYS A 21 9.43 -4.95 1.30
N TYR A 22 9.99 -4.02 2.07
CA TYR A 22 11.26 -4.25 2.77
C TYR A 22 11.12 -5.29 3.89
N TYR A 23 10.04 -5.23 4.68
CA TYR A 23 9.77 -6.20 5.73
C TYR A 23 9.57 -7.62 5.18
N MET A 24 8.91 -7.76 4.04
CA MET A 24 8.76 -9.05 3.36
C MET A 24 10.07 -9.65 2.83
N MET A 25 11.11 -8.82 2.62
CA MET A 25 12.45 -9.27 2.20
C MET A 25 13.37 -9.61 3.37
N ARG A 26 12.91 -9.43 4.62
CA ARG A 26 13.73 -9.68 5.81
C ARG A 26 14.06 -11.18 5.95
N PRO A 27 15.31 -11.55 6.24
CA PRO A 27 15.67 -12.93 6.52
C PRO A 27 14.94 -13.43 7.78
N GLY A 28 14.38 -14.63 7.71
CA GLY A 28 13.70 -15.28 8.83
C GLY A 28 12.24 -14.86 9.05
N ILE A 29 11.59 -14.23 8.07
CA ILE A 29 10.14 -14.01 8.10
C ILE A 29 9.38 -15.34 7.97
N SER A 30 8.30 -15.51 8.73
CA SER A 30 7.40 -16.65 8.57
C SER A 30 6.55 -16.49 7.31
N GLU A 31 6.18 -17.59 6.66
CA GLU A 31 5.25 -17.55 5.53
C GLU A 31 3.87 -16.97 5.93
N ALA A 32 3.45 -17.16 7.19
CA ALA A 32 2.22 -16.56 7.72
C ALA A 32 2.31 -15.03 7.85
N ASP A 33 3.45 -14.52 8.31
CA ASP A 33 3.72 -13.09 8.38
C ASP A 33 3.78 -12.50 6.97
N LYS A 34 4.47 -13.19 6.06
CA LYS A 34 4.57 -12.79 4.65
C LYS A 34 3.21 -12.70 3.96
N GLN A 35 2.30 -13.65 4.22
CA GLN A 35 0.92 -13.60 3.70
C GLN A 35 0.13 -12.42 4.29
N SER A 36 0.29 -12.15 5.58
CA SER A 36 -0.39 -11.03 6.26
C SER A 36 0.12 -9.68 5.75
N GLU A 37 1.44 -9.53 5.59
CA GLU A 37 2.09 -8.35 5.03
C GLU A 37 1.73 -8.13 3.55
N GLN A 38 1.62 -9.21 2.76
CA GLN A 38 1.17 -9.13 1.38
C GLN A 38 -0.29 -8.66 1.30
N ALA A 39 -1.18 -9.19 2.13
CA ALA A 39 -2.57 -8.76 2.18
C ALA A 39 -2.70 -7.28 2.60
N LEU A 40 -1.80 -6.79 3.46
CA LEU A 40 -1.73 -5.37 3.82
C LEU A 40 -1.19 -4.53 2.66
N LEU A 41 -0.16 -5.02 1.95
CA LEU A 41 0.40 -4.36 0.77
C LEU A 41 -0.66 -4.18 -0.32
N ASP A 42 -1.47 -5.20 -0.58
CA ASP A 42 -2.54 -5.14 -1.59
C ASP A 42 -3.59 -4.07 -1.23
N LYS A 43 -3.96 -3.94 0.06
CA LYS A 43 -4.86 -2.88 0.52
C LYS A 43 -4.26 -1.49 0.31
N VAL A 44 -2.98 -1.30 0.63
CA VAL A 44 -2.29 -0.02 0.45
C VAL A 44 -2.17 0.33 -1.04
N VAL A 45 -1.88 -0.65 -1.89
CA VAL A 45 -1.82 -0.45 -3.35
C VAL A 45 -3.20 -0.05 -3.89
N ASN A 46 -4.27 -0.72 -3.48
CA ASN A 46 -5.63 -0.36 -3.90
C ASN A 46 -5.98 1.07 -3.46
N GLU A 47 -5.68 1.47 -2.22
CA GLU A 47 -5.93 2.85 -1.78
C GLU A 47 -5.11 3.88 -2.59
N ILE A 48 -3.87 3.55 -2.98
CA ILE A 48 -3.06 4.41 -3.87
C ILE A 48 -3.72 4.57 -5.23
N GLU A 49 -4.21 3.49 -5.84
CA GLU A 49 -4.91 3.55 -7.13
C GLU A 49 -6.25 4.31 -7.01
N ASP A 50 -7.03 4.06 -5.96
CA ASP A 50 -8.26 4.80 -5.67
C ASP A 50 -7.99 6.30 -5.45
N MET A 51 -6.88 6.65 -4.78
CA MET A 51 -6.44 8.05 -4.67
C MET A 51 -6.03 8.61 -6.03
N LYS A 52 -5.26 7.87 -6.85
CA LYS A 52 -4.88 8.34 -8.19
C LYS A 52 -6.10 8.63 -9.05
N GLU A 53 -7.11 7.77 -9.02
CA GLU A 53 -8.37 7.95 -9.75
C GLU A 53 -9.13 9.17 -9.22
N ARG A 54 -9.33 9.27 -7.89
CA ARG A 54 -10.03 10.39 -7.25
C ARG A 54 -9.38 11.74 -7.53
N TYR A 55 -8.06 11.81 -7.46
CA TYR A 55 -7.30 13.05 -7.67
C TYR A 55 -6.90 13.26 -9.13
N LYS A 56 -7.27 12.35 -10.05
CA LYS A 56 -6.81 12.33 -11.45
C LYS A 56 -5.29 12.48 -11.58
N ILE A 57 -4.54 11.91 -10.62
CA ILE A 57 -3.07 11.86 -10.64
C ILE A 57 -2.70 10.77 -11.65
N GLY A 58 -2.88 11.09 -12.92
CA GLY A 58 -2.87 10.12 -14.02
C GLY A 58 -3.54 10.66 -15.29
N CYS A 59 -3.34 11.94 -15.62
CA CYS A 59 -3.39 12.44 -16.99
C CYS A 59 -2.63 13.78 -17.08
N ASN A 60 -1.34 13.77 -16.74
CA ASN A 60 -0.34 14.66 -17.33
C ASN A 60 1.06 14.09 -17.00
N GLU A 61 1.45 13.04 -17.70
CA GLU A 61 2.86 12.92 -18.08
C GLU A 61 3.07 14.02 -19.14
N LEU A 62 3.69 15.14 -18.74
CA LEU A 62 4.32 16.09 -19.65
C LEU A 62 5.70 15.57 -20.03
#